data_AF-A0A9X0TSA6-F1
#
_entry.id   AF-A0A9X0TSA6-F1
#
_cell.length_a   1.000
_cell.length_b   1.000
_cell.length_c   1.000
_cell.angle_alpha   90.00
_cell.angle_beta   90.00
_cell.angle_gamma   90.00
#
_symmetry.space_group_name_H-M   'P 1'
#
loop_
_entity.id
_entity.type
_entity.pdbx_description
1 polymer ?
#
loop_
_entity_poly.entity_id
_entity_poly.type
_entity_poly.pdbx_seq_one_letter_code
_entity_poly.pdbx_strand_id
1 'polypeptide(L)'
;MTTSKRKDGPASTAKPDRLGQLKLLVAFDALLREGSVSRAAAGMGLPTSSMSRILQQLREKYGDQLFLRTGQGLRPTPFAETMRLRIRSLAAEAENLIDYSQEEPEAPATINKSGWEQPALMKAPPLSLRPSILLEGQPTPENIAERLARIGHNSAPQERLAKYIATSAMGIGNSRPLSQSEATDALSIILEGDADPIQIGALLATMHYRGVTAAELAGFIQATWRHVGRDRYRPVTVDLDWPAYMSPKHRDAPWFVHSARLVSMAGYRVLLHGHVGQGENGGKLERAAQACGIPLCRSLSQAAEATSSERIAYLPLGGLSVQFQSLLSLHGILEMRLPVHTVVHLLNPLRARSTIIGLARPAYQELHRDTARLLAVENLAILGNTRDFAQFTPFRSTRIFGLSSGRDVEVLVPAREAPPAEMPTMFTTFEYWRAVWTGAAKDERAETIIISTAAAALMLVNDMGLSFDEAYAKSLKLWNERTRNLVSV
;
A
#
# COMPACT_ATOMS: atom_id res chain seq x y z
N MET A 1 14.94 84.99 -8.56
CA MET A 1 14.07 84.87 -7.37
C MET A 1 12.72 84.33 -7.83
N THR A 2 12.55 82.99 -7.84
CA THR A 2 11.80 82.21 -6.83
C THR A 2 10.29 82.47 -6.84
N THR A 3 9.48 81.54 -7.38
CA THR A 3 8.68 80.56 -6.59
C THR A 3 7.62 79.83 -7.43
N SER A 4 7.39 78.54 -7.09
CA SER A 4 6.15 77.73 -7.23
C SER A 4 5.75 77.27 -8.65
N LYS A 5 5.48 75.99 -8.96
CA LYS A 5 4.63 75.01 -8.25
C LYS A 5 4.96 73.53 -8.57
N ARG A 6 4.91 72.71 -7.50
CA ARG A 6 4.39 71.32 -7.35
C ARG A 6 4.94 70.19 -8.26
N LYS A 7 5.77 69.36 -7.64
CA LYS A 7 6.05 67.97 -8.02
C LYS A 7 5.04 67.06 -7.31
N ASP A 8 4.41 66.21 -8.09
CA ASP A 8 3.49 65.15 -7.66
C ASP A 8 4.17 64.15 -6.71
N GLY A 9 3.39 63.66 -5.75
CA GLY A 9 3.82 62.66 -4.76
C GLY A 9 4.08 61.28 -5.38
N PRO A 10 4.83 60.40 -4.68
CA PRO A 10 5.10 59.07 -5.18
C PRO A 10 3.85 58.19 -5.12
N ALA A 11 3.60 57.49 -6.22
CA ALA A 11 2.53 56.54 -6.41
C ALA A 11 2.53 55.43 -5.34
N SER A 12 1.36 55.21 -4.74
CA SER A 12 1.06 54.10 -3.85
C SER A 12 1.11 52.77 -4.61
N THR A 13 2.06 51.89 -4.27
CA THR A 13 2.09 50.51 -4.75
C THR A 13 1.12 49.66 -3.92
N ALA A 14 -0.15 49.63 -4.32
CA ALA A 14 -1.12 48.70 -3.75
C ALA A 14 -0.71 47.24 -4.05
N LYS A 15 -0.59 46.39 -3.02
CA LYS A 15 -0.39 44.95 -3.18
C LYS A 15 -1.55 44.37 -4.01
N PRO A 16 -1.30 43.47 -4.99
CA PRO A 16 -2.36 42.89 -5.80
C PRO A 16 -3.36 42.17 -4.92
N ASP A 17 -4.65 42.37 -5.19
CA ASP A 17 -5.76 41.74 -4.48
C ASP A 17 -5.59 40.21 -4.49
N ARG A 18 -5.22 39.66 -3.33
CA ARG A 18 -4.97 38.21 -3.16
C ARG A 18 -6.29 37.42 -3.07
N LEU A 19 -7.39 38.07 -2.68
CA LEU A 19 -8.70 37.44 -2.55
C LEU A 19 -9.35 37.19 -3.92
N GLY A 20 -9.25 38.13 -4.86
CA GLY A 20 -9.71 37.96 -6.24
C GLY A 20 -9.06 36.80 -7.01
N GLN A 21 -7.97 36.22 -6.49
CA GLN A 21 -7.26 35.08 -7.08
C GLN A 21 -7.74 33.71 -6.57
N LEU A 22 -8.65 33.65 -5.59
CA LEU A 22 -9.23 32.39 -5.09
C LEU A 22 -9.93 31.60 -6.22
N LYS A 23 -10.58 32.32 -7.14
CA LYS A 23 -11.20 31.75 -8.33
C LYS A 23 -10.22 30.94 -9.19
N LEU A 24 -8.94 31.33 -9.23
CA LEU A 24 -7.90 30.58 -9.96
C LEU A 24 -7.63 29.23 -9.30
N LEU A 25 -7.64 29.17 -7.97
CA LEU A 25 -7.38 27.93 -7.21
C LEU A 25 -8.57 26.97 -7.31
N VAL A 26 -9.80 27.47 -7.21
CA VAL A 26 -11.01 26.67 -7.42
C VAL A 26 -11.08 26.13 -8.85
N ALA A 27 -10.72 26.95 -9.85
CA ALA A 27 -10.62 26.50 -11.23
C ALA A 27 -9.51 25.47 -11.45
N PHE A 28 -8.39 25.58 -10.72
CA PHE A 28 -7.33 24.60 -10.77
C PHE A 28 -7.79 23.26 -10.18
N ASP A 29 -8.54 23.24 -9.07
CA ASP A 29 -9.17 22.02 -8.54
C ASP A 29 -10.09 21.36 -9.58
N ALA A 30 -10.97 22.14 -10.21
CA ALA A 30 -11.89 21.65 -11.22
C ALA A 30 -11.14 21.00 -12.41
N LEU A 31 -10.03 21.62 -12.87
CA LEU A 31 -9.20 21.07 -13.95
C LEU A 31 -8.48 19.78 -13.53
N LEU A 32 -7.99 19.69 -12.29
CA LEU A 32 -7.35 18.50 -11.73
C LEU A 32 -8.33 17.32 -11.56
N ARG A 33 -9.58 17.62 -11.18
CA ARG A 33 -10.64 16.63 -10.99
C ARG A 33 -11.16 16.10 -12.32
N GLU A 34 -11.44 16.99 -13.26
CA GLU A 34 -12.13 16.63 -14.50
C GLU A 34 -11.21 16.16 -15.62
N GLY A 35 -9.92 16.51 -15.59
CA GLY A 35 -8.97 16.17 -16.65
C GLY A 35 -9.39 16.69 -18.03
N SER A 36 -10.22 17.74 -18.07
CA SER A 36 -10.78 18.33 -19.28
C SER A 36 -11.19 19.77 -19.05
N VAL A 37 -10.76 20.67 -19.93
CA VAL A 37 -11.13 22.10 -19.87
C VAL A 37 -12.65 22.27 -19.99
N SER A 38 -13.29 21.56 -20.90
CA SER A 38 -14.72 21.72 -21.17
C SER A 38 -15.57 21.22 -20.01
N ARG A 39 -15.21 20.08 -19.38
CA ARG A 39 -15.94 19.56 -18.21
C ARG A 39 -15.71 20.41 -16.97
N ALA A 40 -14.47 20.85 -16.74
CA ALA A 40 -14.17 21.77 -15.64
C ALA A 40 -14.93 23.10 -15.78
N ALA A 41 -15.04 23.63 -17.00
CA ALA A 41 -15.80 24.84 -17.29
C ALA A 41 -17.30 24.65 -16.98
N ALA A 42 -17.89 23.54 -17.45
CA ALA A 42 -19.28 23.20 -17.18
C ALA A 42 -19.56 23.04 -15.68
N GLY A 43 -18.69 22.34 -14.94
CA GLY A 43 -18.83 22.14 -13.50
C GLY A 43 -18.73 23.43 -12.67
N MET A 44 -18.17 24.51 -13.22
CA MET A 44 -18.07 25.82 -12.58
C MET A 44 -19.05 26.86 -13.14
N GLY A 45 -19.94 26.49 -14.07
CA GLY A 45 -20.84 27.44 -14.73
C GLY A 45 -20.10 28.50 -15.57
N LEU A 46 -18.91 28.20 -16.09
CA LEU A 46 -18.08 29.12 -16.86
C LEU A 46 -18.05 28.73 -18.35
N PRO A 47 -17.94 29.71 -19.28
CA PRO A 47 -17.59 29.41 -20.66
C PRO A 47 -16.22 28.73 -20.80
N THR A 48 -16.07 27.77 -21.72
CA THR A 48 -14.79 27.07 -21.97
C THR A 48 -13.62 28.00 -22.32
N SER A 49 -13.91 29.13 -22.99
CA SER A 49 -12.93 30.18 -23.29
C SER A 49 -12.40 30.87 -22.02
N SER A 50 -13.26 31.06 -21.01
CA SER A 50 -12.90 31.61 -19.70
C SER A 50 -12.03 30.63 -18.90
N MET A 51 -12.36 29.34 -18.93
CA MET A 51 -11.55 28.30 -18.28
C MET A 51 -10.16 28.18 -18.93
N SER A 52 -10.08 28.29 -20.26
CA SER A 52 -8.80 28.30 -20.98
C SER A 52 -7.92 29.49 -20.60
N ARG A 53 -8.53 30.68 -20.42
CA ARG A 53 -7.83 31.88 -19.96
C ARG A 53 -7.33 31.75 -18.53
N ILE A 54 -8.13 31.15 -17.63
CA ILE A 54 -7.72 30.88 -16.25
C ILE A 54 -6.54 29.89 -16.21
N LEU A 55 -6.58 28.82 -17.01
CA LEU A 55 -5.46 27.89 -17.13
C LEU A 55 -4.18 28.59 -17.63
N GLN A 56 -4.30 29.52 -18.57
CA GLN A 56 -3.15 30.29 -19.04
C GLN A 56 -2.56 31.18 -17.93
N GLN A 57 -3.40 31.86 -17.15
CA GLN A 57 -2.94 32.65 -15.99
C GLN A 57 -2.28 31.79 -14.91
N LEU A 58 -2.80 30.58 -14.67
CA LEU A 58 -2.18 29.63 -13.75
C LEU A 58 -0.79 29.21 -14.24
N ARG A 59 -0.63 28.93 -15.55
CA ARG A 59 0.67 28.59 -16.14
C ARG A 59 1.70 29.70 -15.98
N GLU A 60 1.30 30.93 -16.27
CA GLU A 60 2.15 32.11 -16.11
C GLU A 60 2.55 32.33 -14.65
N LYS A 61 1.61 32.16 -13.72
CA LYS A 61 1.85 32.34 -12.29
C LYS A 61 2.84 31.33 -11.72
N TYR A 62 2.73 30.06 -12.14
CA TYR A 62 3.53 28.98 -11.59
C TYR A 62 4.78 28.66 -12.42
N GLY A 63 4.91 29.20 -13.63
CA GLY A 63 6.02 28.89 -14.53
C GLY A 63 6.02 27.44 -15.00
N ASP A 64 4.89 26.74 -14.93
CA ASP A 64 4.73 25.33 -15.28
C ASP A 64 3.55 25.14 -16.25
N GLN A 65 3.60 24.14 -17.12
CA GLN A 65 2.50 23.89 -18.07
C GLN A 65 1.22 23.40 -17.40
N LEU A 66 1.33 22.91 -16.15
CA LEU A 66 0.30 22.34 -15.27
C LEU A 66 -0.42 21.11 -15.79
N PHE A 67 -0.71 21.06 -17.09
CA PHE A 67 -1.37 19.98 -17.78
C PHE A 67 -0.79 19.79 -19.19
N LEU A 68 -0.49 18.54 -19.51
CA LEU A 68 -0.10 18.04 -20.83
C LEU A 68 -1.34 17.51 -21.56
N ARG A 69 -1.48 17.83 -22.84
CA ARG A 69 -2.54 17.27 -23.69
C ARG A 69 -2.18 15.85 -24.10
N THR A 70 -3.08 14.91 -23.86
CA THR A 70 -2.98 13.51 -24.26
C THR A 70 -4.24 13.09 -25.01
N GLY A 71 -4.19 11.95 -25.72
CA GLY A 71 -5.38 11.41 -26.41
C GLY A 71 -6.58 11.12 -25.49
N GLN A 72 -6.36 11.04 -24.16
CA GLN A 72 -7.39 10.83 -23.15
C GLN A 72 -7.81 12.11 -22.40
N GLY A 73 -7.32 13.28 -22.81
CA GLY A 73 -7.62 14.57 -22.19
C GLY A 73 -6.39 15.26 -21.59
N LEU A 74 -6.60 16.05 -20.55
CA LEU A 74 -5.54 16.76 -19.84
C LEU A 74 -4.96 15.87 -18.73
N ARG A 75 -3.66 15.61 -18.82
CA ARG A 75 -2.89 14.95 -17.76
C ARG A 75 -2.06 15.99 -17.01
N PRO A 76 -2.16 16.11 -15.69
CA PRO A 76 -1.36 17.07 -14.92
C PRO A 76 0.14 16.77 -14.99
N THR A 77 0.95 17.82 -14.88
CA THR A 77 2.41 17.72 -14.71
C THR A 77 2.75 17.22 -13.31
N PRO A 78 3.98 16.72 -13.06
CA PRO A 78 4.43 16.36 -11.71
C PRO A 78 4.25 17.52 -10.72
N PHE A 79 4.55 18.75 -11.15
CA PHE A 79 4.36 19.94 -10.33
C PHE A 79 2.89 20.15 -9.97
N ALA A 80 1.96 20.07 -10.92
CA ALA A 80 0.53 20.19 -10.64
C ALA A 80 0.01 19.07 -9.71
N GLU A 81 0.53 17.84 -9.84
CA GLU A 81 0.17 16.72 -8.94
C GLU A 81 0.59 16.97 -7.49
N THR A 82 1.77 17.56 -7.25
CA THR A 82 2.22 17.88 -5.88
C THR A 82 1.28 18.85 -5.14
N MET A 83 0.52 19.66 -5.89
CA MET A 83 -0.39 20.65 -5.31
C MET A 83 -1.84 20.17 -5.18
N ARG A 84 -2.19 19.01 -5.76
CA ARG A 84 -3.58 18.54 -5.89
C ARG A 84 -4.34 18.54 -4.58
N LEU A 85 -3.76 17.97 -3.52
CA LEU A 85 -4.43 17.88 -2.21
C LEU A 85 -4.60 19.26 -1.53
N ARG A 86 -3.59 20.13 -1.66
CA ARG A 86 -3.62 21.47 -1.05
C ARG A 86 -4.66 22.36 -1.73
N ILE A 87 -4.74 22.29 -3.05
CA ILE A 87 -5.74 23.03 -3.85
C ILE A 87 -7.15 22.55 -3.55
N ARG A 88 -7.36 21.23 -3.47
CA ARG A 88 -8.67 20.65 -3.14
C ARG A 88 -9.17 21.06 -1.76
N SER A 89 -8.30 21.02 -0.76
CA SER A 89 -8.65 21.44 0.60
C SER A 89 -9.07 22.91 0.65
N LEU A 90 -8.35 23.78 -0.06
CA LEU A 90 -8.61 25.20 -0.07
C LEU A 90 -9.89 25.54 -0.84
N ALA A 91 -10.18 24.84 -1.93
CA ALA A 91 -11.45 24.99 -2.65
C ALA A 91 -12.65 24.60 -1.78
N ALA A 92 -12.57 23.48 -1.06
CA ALA A 92 -13.63 23.03 -0.15
C ALA A 92 -13.85 23.98 1.04
N GLU A 93 -12.77 24.52 1.62
CA GLU A 93 -12.87 25.51 2.70
C GLU A 93 -13.50 26.83 2.21
N ALA A 94 -13.16 27.26 0.99
CA ALA A 94 -13.77 28.45 0.38
C ALA A 94 -15.28 28.27 0.15
N GLU A 95 -15.73 27.10 -0.30
CA GLU A 95 -17.16 26.79 -0.44
C GLU A 95 -17.88 26.82 0.92
N ASN A 96 -17.32 26.19 1.95
CA ASN A 96 -17.91 26.18 3.29
C ASN A 96 -18.05 27.58 3.92
N LEU A 97 -17.10 28.48 3.66
CA LEU A 97 -17.16 29.86 4.15
C LEU A 97 -18.22 30.70 3.43
N ILE A 98 -18.53 30.39 2.17
CA ILE A 98 -19.56 31.08 1.39
C ILE A 98 -20.96 30.67 1.87
N ASP A 99 -21.13 29.40 2.27
CA ASP A 99 -22.41 28.85 2.75
C ASP A 99 -22.69 29.14 4.24
N TYR A 100 -21.91 30.00 4.90
CA TYR A 100 -22.09 30.35 6.31
C TYR A 100 -23.35 31.20 6.55
N SER A 101 -24.37 30.64 7.22
CA SER A 101 -25.53 31.37 7.76
C SER A 101 -25.32 31.69 9.26
N GLN A 102 -25.53 32.94 9.66
CA GLN A 102 -25.40 33.40 11.06
C GLN A 102 -26.54 32.85 11.95
N GLU A 103 -26.19 32.31 13.13
CA GLU A 103 -27.12 32.17 14.26
C GLU A 103 -26.86 33.28 15.30
N GLU A 104 -27.94 33.84 15.85
CA GLU A 104 -27.93 34.97 16.80
C GLU A 104 -27.42 34.57 18.21
N PRO A 105 -26.81 35.50 18.97
CA PRO A 105 -26.24 35.20 20.29
C PRO A 105 -27.25 35.38 21.43
N GLU A 106 -27.23 34.46 22.41
CA GLU A 106 -27.98 34.57 23.68
C GLU A 106 -27.09 34.99 24.87
N ALA A 107 -27.75 35.54 25.91
CA ALA A 107 -27.29 36.52 26.91
C ALA A 107 -26.29 36.03 28.01
N PRO A 108 -25.68 36.94 28.82
CA PRO A 108 -24.54 36.60 29.69
C PRO A 108 -24.92 36.00 31.06
N ALA A 109 -23.94 35.27 31.60
CA ALA A 109 -24.01 34.32 32.71
C ALA A 109 -24.37 34.89 34.10
N THR A 110 -25.00 34.04 34.93
CA THR A 110 -25.24 34.27 36.36
C THR A 110 -24.13 33.68 37.23
N ILE A 111 -23.76 34.41 38.29
CA ILE A 111 -22.72 34.06 39.27
C ILE A 111 -23.20 32.95 40.21
N ASN A 112 -22.39 31.90 40.39
CA ASN A 112 -22.69 30.74 41.24
C ASN A 112 -22.45 31.05 42.73
N LYS A 113 -23.42 30.72 43.60
CA LYS A 113 -23.48 31.13 45.03
C LYS A 113 -23.34 29.98 46.04
N SER A 114 -23.04 28.74 45.64
CA SER A 114 -23.22 27.59 46.54
C SER A 114 -22.03 27.25 47.46
N GLY A 115 -20.78 27.54 47.09
CA GLY A 115 -19.61 27.32 47.97
C GLY A 115 -19.26 25.85 48.29
N TRP A 116 -19.84 24.86 47.58
CA TRP A 116 -19.61 23.42 47.80
C TRP A 116 -18.67 22.76 46.77
N GLU A 117 -18.00 23.53 45.91
CA GLU A 117 -17.17 22.97 44.84
C GLU A 117 -15.75 22.61 45.34
N GLN A 118 -15.44 21.30 45.40
CA GLN A 118 -14.08 20.78 45.53
C GLN A 118 -13.80 19.72 44.44
N PRO A 119 -12.53 19.51 44.02
CA PRO A 119 -12.21 18.58 42.94
C PRO A 119 -12.53 17.12 43.32
N ALA A 120 -13.04 16.35 42.36
CA ALA A 120 -13.45 14.97 42.55
C ALA A 120 -12.30 14.03 42.92
N LEU A 121 -12.56 13.11 43.86
CA LEU A 121 -11.60 12.12 44.38
C LEU A 121 -11.21 11.02 43.37
N MET A 122 -11.99 10.81 42.31
CA MET A 122 -11.65 9.95 41.17
C MET A 122 -11.95 10.68 39.85
N LYS A 123 -11.00 10.61 38.92
CA LYS A 123 -11.17 10.93 37.48
C LYS A 123 -11.25 9.60 36.71
N ALA A 124 -11.88 9.45 35.57
CA ALA A 124 -12.97 10.13 34.88
C ALA A 124 -13.63 9.03 34.02
N PRO A 125 -14.97 8.98 33.86
CA PRO A 125 -15.63 8.00 33.01
C PRO A 125 -15.75 8.50 31.54
N PRO A 126 -16.21 7.66 30.58
CA PRO A 126 -15.76 7.70 29.19
C PRO A 126 -16.35 8.84 28.34
N LEU A 127 -15.70 9.01 27.18
CA LEU A 127 -15.89 10.11 26.23
C LEU A 127 -17.34 10.30 25.77
N SER A 128 -17.91 11.41 26.21
CA SER A 128 -19.04 12.04 25.54
C SER A 128 -18.50 13.02 24.49
N LEU A 129 -18.72 12.76 23.21
CA LEU A 129 -18.36 13.69 22.13
C LEU A 129 -19.30 14.91 22.15
N ARG A 130 -18.72 16.11 22.13
CA ARG A 130 -19.39 17.40 21.88
C ARG A 130 -18.66 18.17 20.77
N PRO A 131 -19.36 19.04 20.03
CA PRO A 131 -18.80 19.73 18.87
C PRO A 131 -17.66 20.67 19.25
N SER A 132 -16.71 20.82 18.33
CA SER A 132 -15.45 21.53 18.48
C SER A 132 -15.63 23.04 18.47
N ILE A 133 -15.91 23.67 19.61
CA ILE A 133 -15.69 25.10 19.79
C ILE A 133 -15.02 25.33 21.15
N LEU A 134 -13.73 25.72 21.07
CA LEU A 134 -12.88 26.37 22.07
C LEU A 134 -12.50 25.54 23.33
N LEU A 135 -11.26 25.04 23.34
CA LEU A 135 -10.59 24.51 24.54
C LEU A 135 -9.48 25.47 24.97
N GLU A 136 -9.73 26.28 26.00
CA GLU A 136 -8.67 26.99 26.72
C GLU A 136 -7.74 25.97 27.42
N GLY A 137 -6.42 26.18 27.34
CA GLY A 137 -5.43 25.34 28.00
C GLY A 137 -4.84 24.19 27.16
N GLN A 138 -5.08 24.14 25.85
CA GLN A 138 -4.30 23.23 25.00
C GLN A 138 -2.82 23.64 24.97
N PRO A 139 -1.88 22.68 25.09
CA PRO A 139 -0.47 22.97 24.91
C PRO A 139 -0.25 23.53 23.50
N THR A 140 0.48 24.63 23.39
CA THR A 140 0.81 25.23 22.09
C THR A 140 1.59 24.23 21.22
N PRO A 141 1.60 24.39 19.88
CA PRO A 141 2.43 23.58 19.00
C PRO A 141 3.90 23.53 19.44
N GLU A 142 4.43 24.64 19.97
CA GLU A 142 5.78 24.72 20.53
C GLU A 142 5.93 23.85 21.79
N ASN A 143 4.98 23.90 22.73
CA ASN A 143 4.99 23.06 23.93
C ASN A 143 4.90 21.57 23.58
N ILE A 144 4.13 21.22 22.55
CA ILE A 144 4.05 19.85 22.04
C ILE A 144 5.39 19.44 21.42
N ALA A 145 5.98 20.29 20.57
CA ALA A 145 7.27 20.05 19.93
C ALA A 145 8.39 19.86 20.97
N GLU A 146 8.46 20.70 22.01
CA GLU A 146 9.43 20.55 23.10
C GLU A 146 9.23 19.23 23.87
N ARG A 147 7.99 18.84 24.17
CA ARG A 147 7.70 17.57 24.83
C ARG A 147 8.16 16.38 23.97
N LEU A 148 7.86 16.41 22.67
CA LEU A 148 8.27 15.37 21.73
C LEU A 148 9.79 15.33 21.51
N ALA A 149 10.48 16.47 21.62
CA ALA A 149 11.93 16.54 21.53
C ALA A 149 12.64 15.82 22.70
N ARG A 150 12.03 15.80 23.90
CA ARG A 150 12.57 15.10 25.08
C ARG A 150 12.45 13.58 24.99
N ILE A 151 11.53 13.06 24.18
CA ILE A 151 11.35 11.61 23.99
C ILE A 151 12.43 11.10 23.04
N GLY A 152 13.44 10.44 23.61
CA GLY A 152 14.60 9.89 22.91
C GLY A 152 14.48 8.39 22.65
N HIS A 153 15.53 7.79 22.08
CA HIS A 153 15.57 6.34 21.80
C HIS A 153 15.48 5.48 23.07
N ASN A 154 15.92 6.01 24.22
CA ASN A 154 15.90 5.30 25.51
C ASN A 154 14.61 5.52 26.32
N SER A 155 13.64 6.28 25.80
CA SER A 155 12.35 6.50 26.46
C SER A 155 11.50 5.22 26.45
N ALA A 156 10.49 5.16 27.32
CA ALA A 156 9.60 3.99 27.40
C ALA A 156 8.95 3.71 26.03
N PRO A 157 8.74 2.43 25.65
CA PRO A 157 8.17 2.07 24.34
C PRO A 157 6.87 2.82 24.01
N GLN A 158 5.96 2.95 24.97
CA GLN A 158 4.69 3.64 24.78
C GLN A 158 4.87 5.15 24.54
N GLU A 159 5.85 5.79 25.17
CA GLU A 159 6.17 7.21 24.96
C GLU A 159 6.75 7.44 23.56
N ARG A 160 7.66 6.56 23.13
CA ARG A 160 8.22 6.59 21.77
C ARG A 160 7.14 6.39 20.71
N LEU A 161 6.25 5.43 20.92
CA LEU A 161 5.12 5.19 20.02
C LEU A 161 4.15 6.37 19.96
N ALA A 162 3.86 7.01 21.10
CA ALA A 162 3.07 8.24 21.15
C ALA A 162 3.72 9.38 20.35
N LYS A 163 5.05 9.51 20.41
CA LYS A 163 5.80 10.46 19.58
C LYS A 163 5.66 10.15 18.09
N TYR A 164 5.71 8.89 17.68
CA TYR A 164 5.54 8.51 16.27
C TYR A 164 4.12 8.76 15.76
N ILE A 165 3.11 8.51 16.59
CA ILE A 165 1.72 8.88 16.29
C ILE A 165 1.61 10.39 16.11
N ALA A 166 2.10 11.19 17.06
CA ALA A 166 2.06 12.65 16.94
C ALA A 166 2.80 13.13 15.68
N THR A 167 3.97 12.59 15.40
CA THR A 167 4.75 12.91 14.18
C THR A 167 3.95 12.66 12.90
N SER A 168 3.17 11.57 12.86
CA SER A 168 2.39 11.18 11.69
C SER A 168 0.98 11.79 11.64
N ALA A 169 0.45 12.30 12.76
CA ALA A 169 -0.98 12.58 12.95
C ALA A 169 -1.31 13.99 13.51
N MET A 170 -0.33 14.88 13.70
CA MET A 170 -0.54 16.22 14.30
C MET A 170 -1.35 17.24 13.45
N GLY A 171 -2.06 16.79 12.42
CA GLY A 171 -2.88 17.64 11.55
C GLY A 171 -2.14 18.17 10.31
N ILE A 172 -2.92 18.76 9.41
CA ILE A 172 -2.45 19.20 8.09
C ILE A 172 -1.36 20.27 8.24
N GLY A 173 -0.17 20.02 7.67
CA GLY A 173 0.97 20.94 7.72
C GLY A 173 1.94 20.71 8.89
N ASN A 174 1.52 20.00 9.94
CA ASN A 174 2.34 19.71 11.13
C ASN A 174 2.75 18.23 11.25
N SER A 175 2.18 17.36 10.41
CA SER A 175 2.56 15.94 10.31
C SER A 175 3.59 15.69 9.23
N ARG A 176 4.48 14.72 9.44
CA ARG A 176 5.35 14.13 8.40
C ARG A 176 5.33 12.60 8.45
N PRO A 177 5.69 11.90 7.36
CA PRO A 177 5.97 10.47 7.42
C PRO A 177 7.08 10.16 8.43
N LEU A 178 7.06 8.96 8.99
CA LEU A 178 8.16 8.46 9.81
C LEU A 178 9.39 8.21 8.93
N SER A 179 10.58 8.40 9.49
CA SER A 179 11.80 7.89 8.88
C SER A 179 11.80 6.36 8.93
N GLN A 180 12.69 5.72 8.16
CA GLN A 180 12.82 4.26 8.16
C GLN A 180 13.18 3.71 9.55
N SER A 181 14.04 4.39 10.31
CA SER A 181 14.41 3.98 11.68
C SER A 181 13.26 4.16 12.67
N GLU A 182 12.51 5.27 12.58
CA GLU A 182 11.32 5.52 13.39
C GLU A 182 10.22 4.49 13.11
N ALA A 183 9.99 4.16 11.83
CA ALA A 183 9.03 3.13 11.45
C ALA A 183 9.47 1.73 11.92
N THR A 184 10.77 1.43 11.84
CA THR A 184 11.32 0.18 12.36
C THR A 184 11.03 0.05 13.84
N ASP A 185 11.35 1.09 14.61
CA ASP A 185 11.15 1.10 16.05
C ASP A 185 9.67 1.02 16.43
N ALA A 186 8.82 1.81 15.75
CA ALA A 186 7.37 1.79 15.97
C ALA A 186 6.77 0.40 15.80
N LEU A 187 7.12 -0.33 14.73
CA LEU A 187 6.59 -1.67 14.54
C LEU A 187 7.26 -2.70 15.47
N SER A 188 8.53 -2.55 15.84
CA SER A 188 9.17 -3.41 16.85
C SER A 188 8.40 -3.37 18.17
N ILE A 189 8.07 -2.18 18.68
CA ILE A 189 7.28 -2.00 19.91
C ILE A 189 5.94 -2.75 19.83
N ILE A 190 5.27 -2.69 18.68
CA ILE A 190 4.01 -3.38 18.43
C ILE A 190 4.19 -4.91 18.39
N LEU A 191 5.26 -5.39 17.74
CA LEU A 191 5.54 -6.81 17.59
C LEU A 191 6.10 -7.45 18.88
N GLU A 192 6.69 -6.67 19.77
CA GLU A 192 7.17 -7.08 21.09
C GLU A 192 6.03 -7.13 22.13
N GLY A 193 4.89 -6.52 21.82
CA GLY A 193 3.71 -6.49 22.71
C GLY A 193 3.71 -5.34 23.71
N ASP A 194 4.61 -4.36 23.53
CA ASP A 194 4.76 -3.22 24.43
C ASP A 194 3.83 -2.05 24.08
N ALA A 195 3.12 -2.11 22.96
CA ALA A 195 2.18 -1.08 22.52
C ALA A 195 0.80 -1.20 23.19
N ASP A 196 0.20 -0.07 23.56
CA ASP A 196 -1.23 -0.03 23.90
C ASP A 196 -2.08 -0.27 22.62
N PRO A 197 -3.16 -1.08 22.67
CA PRO A 197 -4.02 -1.33 21.51
C PRO A 197 -4.55 -0.07 20.81
N ILE A 198 -4.82 1.00 21.57
CA ILE A 198 -5.25 2.30 21.04
C ILE A 198 -4.13 2.93 20.21
N GLN A 199 -2.87 2.81 20.66
CA GLN A 199 -1.71 3.32 19.93
C GLN A 199 -1.49 2.55 18.62
N ILE A 200 -1.68 1.23 18.62
CA ILE A 200 -1.61 0.39 17.41
C ILE A 200 -2.65 0.87 16.39
N GLY A 201 -3.91 1.00 16.82
CA GLY A 201 -5.01 1.46 15.97
C GLY A 201 -4.75 2.86 15.43
N ALA A 202 -4.37 3.81 16.28
CA ALA A 202 -4.10 5.19 15.90
C ALA A 202 -2.99 5.28 14.85
N LEU A 203 -1.83 4.65 15.10
CA LEU A 203 -0.71 4.71 14.17
C LEU A 203 -1.07 4.11 12.80
N LEU A 204 -1.57 2.87 12.79
CA LEU A 204 -1.82 2.15 11.54
C LEU A 204 -2.96 2.77 10.73
N ALA A 205 -4.01 3.28 11.39
CA ALA A 205 -5.11 3.95 10.72
C ALA A 205 -4.70 5.31 10.14
N THR A 206 -3.95 6.12 10.89
CA THR A 206 -3.44 7.39 10.37
C THR A 206 -2.51 7.17 9.17
N MET A 207 -1.58 6.21 9.27
CA MET A 207 -0.69 5.87 8.15
C MET A 207 -1.48 5.36 6.94
N HIS A 208 -2.54 4.57 7.15
CA HIS A 208 -3.40 4.13 6.05
C HIS A 208 -4.07 5.31 5.34
N TYR A 209 -4.68 6.23 6.11
CA TYR A 209 -5.38 7.40 5.57
C TYR A 209 -4.43 8.36 4.84
N ARG A 210 -3.24 8.61 5.40
CA ARG A 210 -2.21 9.46 4.79
C ARG A 210 -1.58 8.82 3.54
N GLY A 211 -1.54 7.50 3.48
CA GLY A 211 -0.74 6.74 2.53
C GLY A 211 0.68 6.50 3.05
N VAL A 212 1.17 5.28 2.87
CA VAL A 212 2.47 4.84 3.42
C VAL A 212 3.59 5.17 2.45
N THR A 213 4.74 5.59 2.98
CA THR A 213 5.96 5.83 2.19
C THR A 213 6.84 4.58 2.09
N ALA A 214 7.76 4.55 1.12
CA ALA A 214 8.70 3.45 0.95
C ALA A 214 9.61 3.25 2.19
N ALA A 215 10.03 4.35 2.83
CA ALA A 215 10.86 4.31 4.04
C ALA A 215 10.10 3.67 5.22
N GLU A 216 8.82 4.00 5.38
CA GLU A 216 7.98 3.41 6.42
C GLU A 216 7.76 1.91 6.20
N LEU A 217 7.47 1.50 4.97
CA LEU A 217 7.35 0.08 4.63
C LEU A 217 8.67 -0.67 4.85
N ALA A 218 9.79 -0.10 4.40
CA ALA A 218 11.11 -0.70 4.61
C ALA A 218 11.40 -0.88 6.11
N GLY A 219 11.08 0.12 6.93
CA GLY A 219 11.25 0.03 8.38
C GLY A 219 10.37 -1.06 9.00
N PHE A 220 9.10 -1.15 8.59
CA PHE A 220 8.19 -2.19 9.04
C PHE A 220 8.69 -3.60 8.65
N ILE A 221 9.21 -3.75 7.44
CA ILE A 221 9.81 -5.02 6.99
C ILE A 221 11.04 -5.38 7.84
N GLN A 222 11.93 -4.42 8.11
CA GLN A 222 13.11 -4.62 8.97
C GLN A 222 12.74 -4.99 10.41
N ALA A 223 11.73 -4.34 10.99
CA ALA A 223 11.21 -4.69 12.31
C ALA A 223 10.70 -6.14 12.33
N THR A 224 9.99 -6.54 11.27
CA THR A 224 9.50 -7.91 11.13
C THR A 224 10.66 -8.91 11.04
N TRP A 225 11.71 -8.61 10.27
CA TRP A 225 12.91 -9.45 10.18
C TRP A 225 13.60 -9.65 11.52
N ARG A 226 13.71 -8.58 12.32
CA ARG A 226 14.26 -8.65 13.68
C ARG A 226 13.40 -9.52 14.59
N HIS A 227 12.08 -9.29 14.55
CA HIS A 227 11.11 -10.02 15.38
C HIS A 227 11.13 -11.53 15.10
N VAL A 228 11.15 -11.94 13.82
CA VAL A 228 11.18 -13.38 13.46
C VAL A 228 12.57 -14.00 13.58
N GLY A 229 13.58 -13.22 13.99
CA GLY A 229 14.95 -13.69 14.12
C GLY A 229 15.55 -14.15 12.78
N ARG A 230 15.23 -13.47 11.67
CA ARG A 230 15.69 -13.82 10.31
C ARG A 230 17.20 -14.04 10.25
N ASP A 231 17.98 -13.24 10.97
CA ASP A 231 19.47 -13.30 11.04
C ASP A 231 20.03 -14.44 11.91
N ARG A 232 19.20 -15.15 12.66
CA ARG A 232 19.64 -16.28 13.51
C ARG A 232 19.88 -17.57 12.73
N TYR A 233 19.28 -17.71 11.55
CA TYR A 233 19.39 -18.91 10.73
C TYR A 233 20.55 -18.79 9.75
N ARG A 234 21.31 -19.87 9.58
CA ARG A 234 22.30 -19.96 8.49
C ARG A 234 21.60 -19.66 7.17
N PRO A 235 22.22 -18.90 6.25
CA PRO A 235 21.64 -18.65 4.95
C PRO A 235 21.38 -19.98 4.24
N VAL A 236 20.11 -20.36 4.13
CA VAL A 236 19.68 -21.37 3.16
C VAL A 236 19.58 -20.64 1.85
N THR A 237 20.21 -21.17 0.81
CA THR A 237 20.08 -20.61 -0.54
C THR A 237 18.66 -20.89 -1.03
N VAL A 238 17.73 -19.95 -0.83
CA VAL A 238 16.40 -20.02 -1.45
C VAL A 238 16.44 -19.20 -2.73
N ASP A 239 15.90 -19.72 -3.83
CA ASP A 239 15.96 -19.05 -5.13
C ASP A 239 14.79 -18.10 -5.31
N LEU A 240 13.59 -18.51 -4.87
CA LEU A 240 12.35 -17.76 -5.07
C LEU A 240 11.51 -17.65 -3.78
N ASP A 241 11.18 -16.41 -3.42
CA ASP A 241 10.16 -16.05 -2.44
C ASP A 241 8.84 -15.72 -3.15
N TRP A 242 7.77 -16.35 -2.70
CA TRP A 242 6.44 -16.25 -3.31
C TRP A 242 5.36 -15.97 -2.26
N PRO A 243 5.19 -14.70 -1.84
CA PRO A 243 4.16 -14.28 -0.90
C PRO A 243 2.74 -14.46 -1.48
N ALA A 244 1.83 -14.95 -0.65
CA ALA A 244 0.43 -15.20 -1.01
C ALA A 244 -0.54 -14.80 0.12
N TYR A 245 -1.02 -13.56 0.10
CA TYR A 245 -1.87 -13.00 1.17
C TYR A 245 -3.28 -12.73 0.64
N MET A 246 -3.96 -13.81 0.27
CA MET A 246 -5.23 -13.76 -0.45
C MET A 246 -6.35 -13.15 0.40
N SER A 247 -7.18 -12.30 -0.23
CA SER A 247 -8.43 -11.88 0.40
C SER A 247 -9.35 -13.08 0.61
N PRO A 248 -10.04 -13.19 1.76
CA PRO A 248 -11.04 -14.23 1.99
C PRO A 248 -12.19 -14.21 0.97
N LYS A 249 -12.41 -13.06 0.33
CA LYS A 249 -13.42 -12.87 -0.73
C LYS A 249 -12.96 -13.45 -2.08
N HIS A 250 -11.70 -13.86 -2.22
CA HIS A 250 -11.15 -14.40 -3.48
C HIS A 250 -11.62 -15.84 -3.71
N ARG A 251 -12.50 -16.04 -4.69
CA ARG A 251 -13.12 -17.34 -4.95
C ARG A 251 -12.29 -18.27 -5.83
N ASP A 252 -11.50 -17.71 -6.76
CA ASP A 252 -10.76 -18.53 -7.73
C ASP A 252 -9.78 -19.50 -7.07
N ALA A 253 -9.45 -20.55 -7.82
CA ALA A 253 -8.49 -21.56 -7.43
C ALA A 253 -7.05 -21.02 -7.49
N PRO A 254 -6.18 -21.39 -6.54
CA PRO A 254 -4.82 -20.88 -6.45
C PRO A 254 -3.89 -21.63 -7.43
N TRP A 255 -4.00 -21.35 -8.73
CA TRP A 255 -3.20 -22.00 -9.79
C TRP A 255 -1.69 -21.74 -9.67
N PHE A 256 -1.29 -20.64 -9.02
CA PHE A 256 0.12 -20.36 -8.74
C PHE A 256 0.79 -21.43 -7.86
N VAL A 257 0.04 -22.20 -7.06
CA VAL A 257 0.60 -23.30 -6.24
C VAL A 257 1.13 -24.43 -7.14
N HIS A 258 0.39 -24.79 -8.19
CA HIS A 258 0.87 -25.71 -9.23
C HIS A 258 2.09 -25.15 -9.95
N SER A 259 2.09 -23.85 -10.20
CA SER A 259 3.20 -23.15 -10.87
C SER A 259 4.48 -23.19 -10.03
N ALA A 260 4.38 -22.96 -8.72
CA ALA A 260 5.49 -23.08 -7.79
C ALA A 260 6.07 -24.52 -7.77
N ARG A 261 5.22 -25.54 -7.87
CA ARG A 261 5.67 -26.93 -8.00
C ARG A 261 6.46 -27.16 -9.29
N LEU A 262 6.04 -26.59 -10.43
CA LEU A 262 6.81 -26.66 -11.67
C LEU A 262 8.19 -25.98 -11.52
N VAL A 263 8.25 -24.81 -10.88
CA VAL A 263 9.53 -24.12 -10.62
C VAL A 263 10.46 -24.98 -9.75
N SER A 264 9.92 -25.64 -8.73
CA SER A 264 10.66 -26.58 -7.89
C SER A 264 11.15 -27.82 -8.66
N MET A 265 10.32 -28.36 -9.56
CA MET A 265 10.71 -29.45 -10.48
C MET A 265 11.81 -29.03 -11.45
N ALA A 266 11.91 -27.75 -11.79
CA ALA A 266 13.02 -27.20 -12.58
C ALA A 266 14.35 -27.11 -11.80
N GLY A 267 14.35 -27.45 -10.50
CA GLY A 267 15.53 -27.52 -9.64
C GLY A 267 15.71 -26.35 -8.69
N TYR A 268 14.83 -25.34 -8.73
CA TYR A 268 14.93 -24.16 -7.87
C TYR A 268 14.26 -24.38 -6.51
N ARG A 269 14.80 -23.73 -5.48
CA ARG A 269 14.25 -23.75 -4.12
C ARG A 269 13.22 -22.63 -3.96
N VAL A 270 11.98 -23.01 -3.70
CA VAL A 270 10.84 -22.08 -3.64
C VAL A 270 10.27 -22.03 -2.23
N LEU A 271 10.16 -20.84 -1.66
CA LEU A 271 9.39 -20.62 -0.44
C LEU A 271 8.09 -19.91 -0.78
N LEU A 272 6.97 -20.59 -0.54
CA LEU A 272 5.66 -19.96 -0.48
C LEU A 272 5.40 -19.55 0.97
N HIS A 273 4.89 -18.34 1.19
CA HIS A 273 4.43 -17.96 2.52
C HIS A 273 3.20 -17.07 2.43
N GLY A 274 2.28 -17.17 3.38
CA GLY A 274 0.99 -16.53 3.16
C GLY A 274 -0.07 -16.76 4.22
N HIS A 275 -1.25 -16.24 3.93
CA HIS A 275 -2.43 -16.30 4.79
C HIS A 275 -3.71 -16.07 3.98
N VAL A 276 -4.81 -16.74 4.34
CA VAL A 276 -6.14 -16.57 3.70
C VAL A 276 -7.21 -16.20 4.73
N GLY A 277 -6.99 -15.17 5.54
CA GLY A 277 -7.93 -14.76 6.58
C GLY A 277 -8.28 -15.86 7.59
N GLN A 278 -9.39 -15.68 8.30
CA GLN A 278 -9.85 -16.56 9.38
C GLN A 278 -11.22 -17.17 9.05
N GLY A 279 -11.60 -18.23 9.77
CA GLY A 279 -12.91 -18.89 9.62
C GLY A 279 -12.95 -19.94 8.49
N GLU A 280 -14.13 -20.19 7.92
CA GLU A 280 -14.37 -21.29 6.95
C GLU A 280 -13.50 -21.21 5.69
N ASN A 281 -12.97 -20.04 5.35
CA ASN A 281 -12.11 -19.81 4.19
C ASN A 281 -10.59 -19.77 4.53
N GLY A 282 -10.23 -19.92 5.81
CA GLY A 282 -8.90 -19.65 6.38
C GLY A 282 -7.76 -20.59 5.99
N GLY A 283 -8.06 -21.75 5.39
CA GLY A 283 -7.09 -22.83 5.13
C GLY A 283 -6.87 -23.18 3.65
N LYS A 284 -7.30 -22.31 2.73
CA LYS A 284 -7.30 -22.61 1.28
C LYS A 284 -5.90 -22.92 0.75
N LEU A 285 -4.89 -22.17 1.17
CA LEU A 285 -3.51 -22.34 0.67
C LEU A 285 -2.81 -23.53 1.32
N GLU A 286 -3.06 -23.77 2.60
CA GLU A 286 -2.57 -24.94 3.34
C GLU A 286 -3.10 -26.22 2.69
N ARG A 287 -4.40 -26.27 2.39
CA ARG A 287 -5.03 -27.41 1.71
C ARG A 287 -4.46 -27.61 0.29
N ALA A 288 -4.23 -26.52 -0.45
CA ALA A 288 -3.61 -26.59 -1.77
C ALA A 288 -2.15 -27.09 -1.70
N ALA A 289 -1.35 -26.55 -0.77
CA ALA A 289 0.04 -26.98 -0.55
C ALA A 289 0.11 -28.45 -0.15
N GLN A 290 -0.73 -28.91 0.79
CA GLN A 290 -0.79 -30.31 1.20
C GLN A 290 -1.14 -31.23 0.03
N ALA A 291 -2.12 -30.86 -0.81
CA ALA A 291 -2.51 -31.65 -1.97
C ALA A 291 -1.37 -31.76 -3.00
N CYS A 292 -0.60 -30.70 -3.19
CA CYS A 292 0.60 -30.68 -4.04
C CYS A 292 1.83 -31.39 -3.46
N GLY A 293 1.73 -31.97 -2.25
CA GLY A 293 2.88 -32.54 -1.56
C GLY A 293 3.96 -31.48 -1.28
N ILE A 294 3.53 -30.26 -0.95
CA ILE A 294 4.41 -29.19 -0.48
C ILE A 294 4.39 -29.20 1.05
N PRO A 295 5.55 -29.34 1.71
CA PRO A 295 5.64 -29.36 3.18
C PRO A 295 5.01 -28.13 3.83
N LEU A 296 4.06 -28.37 4.75
CA LEU A 296 3.47 -27.34 5.60
C LEU A 296 4.35 -27.10 6.83
N CYS A 297 5.02 -25.96 6.85
CA CYS A 297 6.00 -25.62 7.89
C CYS A 297 5.36 -24.78 8.98
N ARG A 298 5.54 -25.15 10.25
CA ARG A 298 5.00 -24.41 11.41
C ARG A 298 6.00 -23.45 12.04
N SER A 299 7.20 -23.36 11.49
CA SER A 299 8.24 -22.44 11.91
C SER A 299 9.17 -22.10 10.76
N LEU A 300 9.91 -21.01 10.90
CA LEU A 300 10.94 -20.62 9.94
C LEU A 300 12.06 -21.68 9.82
N SER A 301 12.38 -22.36 10.93
CA SER A 301 13.35 -23.47 10.95
C SER A 301 12.90 -24.65 10.08
N GLN A 302 11.63 -25.06 10.21
CA GLN A 302 11.07 -26.14 9.38
C GLN A 302 11.03 -25.75 7.91
N ALA A 303 10.71 -24.48 7.60
CA ALA A 303 10.74 -23.98 6.23
C ALA A 303 12.16 -24.02 5.64
N ALA A 304 13.18 -23.67 6.42
CA ALA A 304 14.58 -23.74 6.01
C ALA A 304 15.03 -25.19 5.73
N GLU A 305 14.61 -26.14 6.56
CA GLU A 305 14.89 -27.57 6.38
C GLU A 305 14.18 -28.12 5.13
N ALA A 306 12.86 -27.90 5.01
CA ALA A 306 12.06 -28.38 3.88
C ALA A 306 12.50 -27.79 2.53
N THR A 307 12.83 -26.49 2.48
CA THR A 307 13.38 -25.90 1.24
C THR A 307 14.76 -26.46 0.89
N SER A 308 15.53 -26.95 1.87
CA SER A 308 16.83 -27.59 1.63
C SER A 308 16.69 -29.02 1.13
N SER A 309 15.80 -29.82 1.73
CA SER A 309 15.61 -31.25 1.42
C SER A 309 14.68 -31.49 0.23
N GLU A 310 13.56 -30.76 0.14
CA GLU A 310 12.49 -30.97 -0.84
C GLU A 310 12.40 -29.89 -1.92
N ARG A 311 13.23 -28.85 -1.82
CA ARG A 311 13.25 -27.67 -2.73
C ARG A 311 11.98 -26.84 -2.76
N ILE A 312 10.99 -27.14 -1.92
CA ILE A 312 9.79 -26.32 -1.81
C ILE A 312 9.20 -26.44 -0.42
N ALA A 313 8.64 -25.34 0.09
CA ALA A 313 7.91 -25.33 1.35
C ALA A 313 6.79 -24.29 1.32
N TYR A 314 5.78 -24.51 2.13
CA TYR A 314 4.75 -23.51 2.45
C TYR A 314 4.84 -23.13 3.93
N LEU A 315 5.02 -21.85 4.21
CA LEU A 315 5.05 -21.28 5.55
C LEU A 315 3.79 -20.41 5.78
N PRO A 316 2.77 -20.90 6.49
CA PRO A 316 1.65 -20.07 6.92
C PRO A 316 2.14 -18.92 7.79
N LEU A 317 1.47 -17.77 7.74
CA LEU A 317 1.87 -16.57 8.49
C LEU A 317 1.98 -16.83 10.00
N GLY A 318 1.10 -17.64 10.57
CA GLY A 318 1.17 -18.01 11.99
C GLY A 318 2.43 -18.80 12.37
N GLY A 319 3.01 -19.55 11.42
CA GLY A 319 4.31 -20.20 11.58
C GLY A 319 5.50 -19.22 11.43
N LEU A 320 5.26 -18.04 10.85
CA LEU A 320 6.26 -16.97 10.77
C LEU A 320 6.21 -16.06 12.00
N SER A 321 5.03 -15.52 12.32
CA SER A 321 4.78 -14.72 13.52
C SER A 321 3.28 -14.68 13.82
N VAL A 322 2.92 -15.20 15.00
CA VAL A 322 1.55 -15.12 15.54
C VAL A 322 1.15 -13.66 15.74
N GLN A 323 2.06 -12.83 16.25
CA GLN A 323 1.81 -11.40 16.47
C GLN A 323 1.49 -10.67 15.17
N PHE A 324 2.24 -10.97 14.10
CA PHE A 324 1.99 -10.38 12.79
C PHE A 324 0.66 -10.86 12.18
N GLN A 325 0.29 -12.13 12.40
CA GLN A 325 -1.04 -12.63 12.03
C GLN A 325 -2.17 -11.91 12.78
N SER A 326 -1.99 -11.62 14.07
CA SER A 326 -2.94 -10.82 14.85
C SER A 326 -3.12 -9.42 14.27
N LEU A 327 -2.02 -8.76 13.86
CA LEU A 327 -2.09 -7.45 13.19
C LEU A 327 -2.85 -7.48 11.87
N LEU A 328 -2.67 -8.52 11.04
CA LEU A 328 -3.47 -8.68 9.83
C LEU A 328 -4.95 -8.92 10.13
N SER A 329 -5.25 -9.60 11.23
CA SER A 329 -6.62 -9.93 11.63
C SER A 329 -7.42 -8.71 12.09
N LEU A 330 -6.75 -7.58 12.41
CA LEU A 330 -7.40 -6.30 12.71
C LEU A 330 -8.28 -5.79 11.56
N HIS A 331 -8.06 -6.25 10.33
CA HIS A 331 -8.94 -5.90 9.21
C HIS A 331 -10.41 -6.27 9.46
N GLY A 332 -10.68 -7.35 10.20
CA GLY A 332 -12.05 -7.79 10.50
C GLY A 332 -12.73 -6.90 11.54
N ILE A 333 -11.94 -6.18 12.35
CA ILE A 333 -12.45 -5.23 13.36
C ILE A 333 -12.62 -3.84 12.74
N LEU A 334 -11.63 -3.41 11.94
CA LEU A 334 -11.60 -2.07 11.37
C LEU A 334 -12.27 -1.98 9.99
N GLU A 335 -12.63 -3.11 9.38
CA GLU A 335 -13.19 -3.23 8.02
C GLU A 335 -12.36 -2.51 6.95
N MET A 336 -11.06 -2.32 7.20
CA MET A 336 -10.12 -1.66 6.30
C MET A 336 -8.76 -2.32 6.28
N ARG A 337 -8.03 -2.19 5.16
CA ARG A 337 -6.65 -2.67 5.06
C ARG A 337 -5.73 -1.72 5.83
N LEU A 338 -4.79 -2.29 6.56
CA LEU A 338 -3.75 -1.56 7.28
C LEU A 338 -2.41 -1.62 6.52
N PRO A 339 -1.44 -0.72 6.80
CA PRO A 339 -0.10 -0.74 6.20
C PRO A 339 0.58 -2.11 6.24
N VAL A 340 0.33 -2.90 7.28
CA VAL A 340 0.88 -4.27 7.41
C VAL A 340 0.44 -5.22 6.28
N HIS A 341 -0.69 -4.97 5.60
CA HIS A 341 -1.12 -5.73 4.42
C HIS A 341 -0.28 -5.43 3.17
N THR A 342 0.50 -4.35 3.21
CA THR A 342 1.47 -4.01 2.15
C THR A 342 2.84 -4.59 2.48
N VAL A 343 3.23 -4.57 3.76
CA VAL A 343 4.49 -5.14 4.28
C VAL A 343 4.67 -6.61 3.93
N VAL A 344 3.59 -7.39 4.02
CA VAL A 344 3.62 -8.85 3.82
C VAL A 344 4.20 -9.32 2.48
N HIS A 345 4.14 -8.48 1.44
CA HIS A 345 4.60 -8.81 0.10
C HIS A 345 6.13 -8.77 -0.07
N LEU A 346 6.87 -8.18 0.87
CA LEU A 346 8.33 -8.08 0.80
C LEU A 346 9.02 -8.66 2.03
N LEU A 347 8.33 -9.54 2.77
CA LEU A 347 8.88 -10.15 3.97
C LEU A 347 10.05 -11.09 3.68
N ASN A 348 10.02 -11.86 2.60
CA ASN A 348 11.12 -12.74 2.18
C ASN A 348 11.89 -13.38 3.37
N PRO A 349 11.21 -14.21 4.17
CA PRO A 349 11.67 -14.56 5.52
C PRO A 349 12.89 -15.49 5.51
N LEU A 350 13.23 -16.13 4.39
CA LEU A 350 14.46 -16.94 4.24
C LEU A 350 15.52 -16.31 3.34
N ARG A 351 15.43 -15.01 3.02
CA ARG A 351 16.39 -14.30 2.15
C ARG A 351 16.54 -14.96 0.77
N ALA A 352 15.43 -15.35 0.17
CA ALA A 352 15.45 -15.79 -1.21
C ALA A 352 16.08 -14.73 -2.11
N ARG A 353 16.83 -15.18 -3.12
CA ARG A 353 17.51 -14.32 -4.09
C ARG A 353 16.53 -13.44 -4.86
N SER A 354 15.35 -13.99 -5.17
CA SER A 354 14.34 -13.35 -5.97
C SER A 354 12.98 -13.39 -5.30
N THR A 355 12.18 -12.34 -5.48
CA THR A 355 10.80 -12.25 -4.94
C THR A 355 9.80 -11.95 -6.05
N ILE A 356 8.69 -12.68 -6.12
CA ILE A 356 7.61 -12.43 -7.09
C ILE A 356 6.31 -12.04 -6.40
N ILE A 357 5.70 -10.91 -6.79
CA ILE A 357 4.49 -10.36 -6.18
C ILE A 357 3.45 -9.95 -7.23
N GLY A 358 2.17 -9.92 -6.85
CA GLY A 358 1.08 -9.45 -7.71
C GLY A 358 0.47 -8.14 -7.18
N LEU A 359 0.61 -7.06 -7.95
CA LEU A 359 0.10 -5.74 -7.59
C LEU A 359 -0.53 -5.05 -8.79
N ALA A 360 -1.85 -4.93 -8.80
CA ALA A 360 -2.59 -4.38 -9.93
C ALA A 360 -2.48 -2.86 -10.11
N ARG A 361 -2.21 -2.10 -9.03
CA ARG A 361 -2.22 -0.62 -9.05
C ARG A 361 -0.81 -0.07 -9.27
N PRO A 362 -0.56 0.76 -10.31
CA PRO A 362 0.78 1.30 -10.59
C PRO A 362 1.45 2.00 -9.40
N ALA A 363 0.72 2.84 -8.65
CA ALA A 363 1.26 3.51 -7.46
C ALA A 363 1.77 2.53 -6.39
N TYR A 364 1.13 1.36 -6.26
CA TYR A 364 1.58 0.32 -5.34
C TYR A 364 2.80 -0.42 -5.90
N GLN A 365 2.89 -0.60 -7.23
CA GLN A 365 4.05 -1.22 -7.87
C GLN A 365 5.32 -0.38 -7.64
N GLU A 366 5.24 0.94 -7.89
CA GLU A 366 6.33 1.88 -7.65
C GLU A 366 6.74 1.92 -6.18
N LEU A 367 5.75 1.99 -5.27
CA LEU A 367 5.99 1.94 -3.82
C LEU A 367 6.76 0.70 -3.39
N HIS A 368 6.43 -0.49 -3.92
CA HIS A 368 7.15 -1.73 -3.57
C HIS A 368 8.53 -1.80 -4.22
N ARG A 369 8.70 -1.33 -5.46
CA ARG A 369 10.03 -1.22 -6.08
C ARG A 369 10.95 -0.31 -5.26
N ASP A 370 10.45 0.85 -4.85
CA ASP A 370 11.25 1.83 -4.12
C ASP A 370 11.54 1.33 -2.69
N THR A 371 10.59 0.62 -2.06
CA THR A 371 10.82 -0.10 -0.80
C THR A 371 11.90 -1.18 -0.95
N ALA A 372 11.83 -1.96 -2.03
CA ALA A 372 12.80 -3.01 -2.32
C ALA A 372 14.22 -2.45 -2.49
N ARG A 373 14.38 -1.29 -3.13
CA ARG A 373 15.68 -0.59 -3.21
C ARG A 373 16.23 -0.19 -1.84
N LEU A 374 15.40 0.36 -0.96
CA LEU A 374 15.80 0.71 0.41
C LEU A 374 16.22 -0.51 1.24
N LEU A 375 15.70 -1.68 0.90
CA LEU A 375 16.04 -2.96 1.50
C LEU A 375 17.17 -3.70 0.80
N ALA A 376 17.79 -3.10 -0.22
CA ALA A 376 18.82 -3.70 -1.07
C ALA A 376 18.38 -5.04 -1.71
N VAL A 377 17.10 -5.17 -2.06
CA VAL A 377 16.60 -6.31 -2.84
C VAL A 377 17.00 -6.14 -4.30
N GLU A 378 17.72 -7.12 -4.83
CA GLU A 378 18.25 -7.05 -6.19
C GLU A 378 17.27 -7.54 -7.25
N ASN A 379 16.47 -8.57 -6.94
CA ASN A 379 15.59 -9.24 -7.89
C ASN A 379 14.14 -9.27 -7.39
N LEU A 380 13.27 -8.52 -8.06
CA LEU A 380 11.85 -8.39 -7.75
C LEU A 380 11.06 -8.39 -9.06
N ALA A 381 10.07 -9.27 -9.20
CA ALA A 381 9.08 -9.16 -10.26
C ALA A 381 7.69 -8.86 -9.69
N ILE A 382 7.04 -7.85 -10.27
CA ILE A 382 5.69 -7.41 -9.94
C ILE A 382 4.80 -7.67 -11.15
N LEU A 383 3.83 -8.57 -10.99
CA LEU A 383 2.81 -8.85 -11.99
C LEU A 383 1.70 -7.80 -11.90
N GLY A 384 1.57 -6.98 -12.93
CA GLY A 384 0.76 -5.75 -12.90
C GLY A 384 -0.76 -5.94 -13.01
N ASN A 385 -1.26 -7.17 -13.12
CA ASN A 385 -2.68 -7.46 -13.36
C ASN A 385 -3.32 -8.36 -12.29
N THR A 386 -2.55 -8.80 -11.30
CA THR A 386 -3.07 -9.55 -10.15
C THR A 386 -2.92 -8.76 -8.87
N ARG A 387 -3.72 -9.15 -7.87
CA ARG A 387 -3.73 -8.51 -6.55
C ARG A 387 -3.45 -9.59 -5.52
N ASP A 388 -2.77 -9.23 -4.44
CA ASP A 388 -2.60 -10.03 -3.22
C ASP A 388 -1.64 -11.25 -3.35
N PHE A 389 -1.42 -11.78 -4.56
CA PHE A 389 -0.47 -12.85 -4.85
C PHE A 389 -0.03 -12.79 -6.32
N ALA A 390 1.17 -13.29 -6.62
CA ALA A 390 1.65 -13.40 -7.99
C ALA A 390 1.02 -14.60 -8.70
N GLN A 391 0.08 -14.32 -9.61
CA GLN A 391 -0.38 -15.26 -10.63
C GLN A 391 -0.47 -14.51 -11.95
N PHE A 392 -0.15 -15.17 -13.06
CA PHE A 392 -0.20 -14.56 -14.37
C PHE A 392 -1.62 -14.67 -14.95
N THR A 393 -2.12 -13.60 -15.59
CA THR A 393 -3.38 -13.67 -16.35
C THR A 393 -3.07 -13.57 -17.85
N PRO A 394 -2.87 -14.70 -18.55
CA PRO A 394 -2.30 -14.72 -19.90
C PRO A 394 -3.23 -14.16 -20.97
N PHE A 395 -4.51 -14.00 -20.67
CA PHE A 395 -5.54 -13.52 -21.61
C PHE A 395 -5.68 -12.00 -21.63
N ARG A 396 -4.78 -11.29 -20.96
CA ARG A 396 -4.66 -9.84 -20.98
C ARG A 396 -3.18 -9.49 -21.09
N SER A 397 -2.90 -8.37 -21.74
CA SER A 397 -1.53 -7.84 -21.77
C SER A 397 -1.05 -7.62 -20.33
N THR A 398 0.09 -8.22 -20.01
CA THR A 398 0.61 -8.26 -18.65
C THR A 398 1.97 -7.59 -18.60
N ARG A 399 2.08 -6.54 -17.80
CA ARG A 399 3.36 -5.92 -17.49
C ARG A 399 4.01 -6.65 -16.32
N ILE A 400 5.23 -7.15 -16.53
CA ILE A 400 6.15 -7.60 -15.48
C ILE A 400 7.10 -6.43 -15.22
N PHE A 401 7.07 -5.89 -14.02
CA PHE A 401 7.83 -4.70 -13.63
C PHE A 401 8.60 -4.96 -12.34
N GLY A 402 9.80 -4.40 -12.16
CA GLY A 402 10.50 -4.49 -10.88
C GLY A 402 11.99 -4.29 -11.04
N LEU A 403 12.78 -5.18 -10.43
CA LEU A 403 14.24 -5.12 -10.36
C LEU A 403 14.87 -6.41 -10.88
N SER A 404 15.95 -6.29 -11.65
CA SER A 404 16.90 -7.37 -11.93
C SER A 404 18.30 -6.85 -11.70
N SER A 405 19.08 -7.53 -10.85
CA SER A 405 20.41 -7.07 -10.41
C SER A 405 20.39 -5.60 -9.94
N GLY A 406 19.34 -5.20 -9.21
CA GLY A 406 19.15 -3.85 -8.67
C GLY A 406 18.74 -2.78 -9.69
N ARG A 407 18.60 -3.13 -10.98
CA ARG A 407 18.20 -2.21 -12.07
C ARG A 407 16.74 -2.40 -12.46
N ASP A 408 16.10 -1.32 -12.89
CA ASP A 408 14.72 -1.37 -13.33
C ASP A 408 14.57 -2.24 -14.58
N VAL A 409 13.62 -3.16 -14.49
CA VAL A 409 13.23 -4.01 -15.61
C VAL A 409 11.73 -3.90 -15.84
N GLU A 410 11.37 -3.84 -17.11
CA GLU A 410 9.98 -3.87 -17.55
C GLU A 410 9.87 -4.76 -18.78
N VAL A 411 9.00 -5.76 -18.70
CA VAL A 411 8.67 -6.66 -19.81
C VAL A 411 7.16 -6.61 -20.01
N LEU A 412 6.73 -6.31 -21.22
CA LEU A 412 5.33 -6.39 -21.62
C LEU A 412 5.09 -7.72 -22.34
N VAL A 413 4.24 -8.55 -21.76
CA VAL A 413 3.83 -9.82 -22.36
C VAL A 413 2.47 -9.64 -23.02
N PRO A 414 2.32 -9.89 -24.33
CA PRO A 414 1.05 -9.72 -25.04
C PRO A 414 0.00 -10.71 -24.55
N ALA A 415 -1.27 -10.34 -24.72
CA ALA A 415 -2.39 -11.23 -24.43
C ALA A 415 -2.39 -12.42 -25.39
N ARG A 416 -2.69 -13.60 -24.85
CA ARG A 416 -3.03 -14.81 -25.62
C ARG A 416 -4.53 -14.89 -25.83
N GLU A 417 -4.93 -15.62 -26.86
CA GLU A 417 -6.34 -15.94 -27.09
C GLU A 417 -6.94 -16.63 -25.86
N ALA A 418 -8.15 -16.26 -25.49
CA ALA A 418 -8.84 -16.79 -24.32
C ALA A 418 -9.63 -18.05 -24.71
N PRO A 419 -9.26 -19.25 -24.22
CA PRO A 419 -10.07 -20.44 -24.41
C PRO A 419 -11.44 -20.28 -23.72
N PRO A 420 -12.47 -21.01 -24.17
CA PRO A 420 -13.76 -21.05 -23.49
C PRO A 420 -13.60 -21.46 -22.02
N ALA A 421 -14.35 -20.80 -21.14
CA ALA A 421 -14.33 -21.13 -19.72
C ALA A 421 -15.31 -22.27 -19.46
N GLU A 422 -14.80 -23.49 -19.26
CA GLU A 422 -15.61 -24.65 -18.87
C GLU A 422 -15.19 -25.12 -17.48
N MET A 423 -16.06 -24.92 -16.49
CA MET A 423 -15.97 -25.69 -15.25
C MET A 423 -16.89 -26.91 -15.38
N PRO A 424 -16.37 -28.14 -15.29
CA PRO A 424 -17.21 -29.32 -15.26
C PRO A 424 -18.13 -29.27 -14.03
N THR A 425 -19.44 -29.42 -14.24
CA THR A 425 -20.49 -29.29 -13.20
C THR A 425 -20.38 -30.34 -12.10
N MET A 426 -19.64 -31.42 -12.33
CA MET A 426 -19.53 -32.58 -11.43
C MET A 426 -18.42 -32.45 -10.37
N PHE A 427 -17.60 -31.39 -10.41
CA PHE A 427 -16.51 -31.19 -9.45
C PHE A 427 -16.77 -30.00 -8.53
N THR A 428 -16.43 -30.16 -7.26
CA THR A 428 -16.14 -29.01 -6.41
C THR A 428 -14.93 -28.25 -6.96
N THR A 429 -14.79 -26.95 -6.63
CA THR A 429 -13.64 -26.15 -7.08
C THR A 429 -12.28 -26.78 -6.70
N PHE A 430 -12.20 -27.45 -5.56
CA PHE A 430 -10.98 -28.13 -5.11
C PHE A 430 -10.70 -29.42 -5.89
N GLU A 431 -11.72 -30.26 -6.11
CA GLU A 431 -11.59 -31.47 -6.93
C GLU A 431 -11.20 -31.11 -8.36
N TYR A 432 -11.82 -30.07 -8.92
CA TYR A 432 -11.49 -29.54 -10.23
C TYR A 432 -10.02 -29.10 -10.31
N TRP A 433 -9.57 -28.31 -9.34
CA TRP A 433 -8.19 -27.84 -9.27
C TRP A 433 -7.17 -28.99 -9.16
N ARG A 434 -7.51 -30.09 -8.49
CA ARG A 434 -6.70 -31.33 -8.46
C ARG A 434 -6.79 -32.09 -9.79
N ALA A 435 -7.97 -32.17 -10.37
CA ALA A 435 -8.23 -32.90 -11.61
C ALA A 435 -7.42 -32.32 -12.78
N VAL A 436 -7.25 -30.99 -12.86
CA VAL A 436 -6.40 -30.33 -13.86
C VAL A 436 -4.93 -30.74 -13.71
N TRP A 437 -4.38 -30.81 -12.48
CA TRP A 437 -3.01 -31.27 -12.28
C TRP A 437 -2.83 -32.75 -12.64
N THR A 438 -3.73 -33.62 -12.19
CA THR A 438 -3.66 -35.07 -12.46
C THR A 438 -3.92 -35.40 -13.94
N GLY A 439 -4.53 -34.47 -14.69
CA GLY A 439 -4.99 -34.67 -16.06
C GLY A 439 -6.34 -35.40 -16.16
N ALA A 440 -7.04 -35.60 -15.04
CA ALA A 440 -8.39 -36.12 -15.01
C ALA A 440 -9.43 -35.11 -15.54
N ALA A 441 -9.12 -33.81 -15.47
CA ALA A 441 -9.83 -32.76 -16.19
C ALA A 441 -8.83 -32.06 -17.13
N LYS A 442 -9.26 -31.76 -18.35
CA LYS A 442 -8.51 -30.92 -19.29
C LYS A 442 -9.14 -29.54 -19.31
N ASP A 443 -8.33 -28.52 -19.08
CA ASP A 443 -8.75 -27.12 -19.15
C ASP A 443 -7.58 -26.28 -19.67
N GLU A 444 -7.62 -25.98 -20.96
CA GLU A 444 -6.60 -25.16 -21.61
C GLU A 444 -6.43 -23.79 -20.94
N ARG A 445 -7.50 -23.22 -20.38
CA ARG A 445 -7.47 -21.94 -19.70
C ARG A 445 -6.65 -22.03 -18.41
N ALA A 446 -6.95 -23.02 -17.55
CA ALA A 446 -6.20 -23.25 -16.32
C ALA A 446 -4.75 -23.66 -16.60
N GLU A 447 -4.53 -24.55 -17.56
CA GLU A 447 -3.19 -24.99 -17.98
C GLU A 447 -2.34 -23.81 -18.44
N THR A 448 -2.89 -22.93 -19.29
CA THR A 448 -2.18 -21.73 -19.75
C THR A 448 -1.85 -20.79 -18.59
N ILE A 449 -2.76 -20.60 -17.62
CA ILE A 449 -2.48 -19.81 -16.40
C ILE A 449 -1.31 -20.41 -15.62
N ILE A 450 -1.30 -21.72 -15.37
CA ILE A 450 -0.24 -22.40 -14.62
C ILE A 450 1.10 -22.25 -15.33
N ILE A 451 1.16 -22.56 -16.63
CA ILE A 451 2.39 -22.54 -17.42
C ILE A 451 2.94 -21.12 -17.53
N SER A 452 2.08 -20.12 -17.82
CA SER A 452 2.50 -18.72 -17.90
C SER A 452 2.97 -18.16 -16.55
N THR A 453 2.36 -18.60 -15.45
CA THR A 453 2.76 -18.20 -14.10
C THR A 453 4.12 -18.79 -13.73
N ALA A 454 4.36 -20.06 -14.04
CA ALA A 454 5.67 -20.68 -13.89
C ALA A 454 6.74 -20.01 -14.77
N ALA A 455 6.38 -19.63 -16.00
CA ALA A 455 7.27 -18.93 -16.92
C ALA A 455 7.76 -17.60 -16.34
N ALA A 456 6.86 -16.78 -15.80
CA ALA A 456 7.23 -15.51 -15.17
C ALA A 456 8.19 -15.71 -13.98
N ALA A 457 7.96 -16.74 -13.16
CA ALA A 457 8.85 -17.09 -12.07
C ALA A 457 10.22 -17.60 -12.56
N LEU A 458 10.24 -18.43 -13.62
CA LEU A 458 11.48 -18.93 -14.23
C LEU A 458 12.32 -17.81 -14.84
N MET A 459 11.70 -16.81 -15.49
CA MET A 459 12.42 -15.62 -15.94
C MET A 459 13.15 -14.95 -14.77
N LEU A 460 12.45 -14.73 -13.66
CA LEU A 460 13.00 -14.01 -12.51
C LEU A 460 14.15 -14.78 -11.82
N VAL A 461 14.02 -16.09 -11.57
CA VAL A 461 15.11 -16.87 -10.95
C VAL A 461 16.34 -17.03 -11.87
N ASN A 462 16.18 -16.72 -13.15
CA ASN A 462 17.27 -16.63 -14.14
C ASN A 462 17.66 -15.17 -14.45
N ASP A 463 17.49 -14.25 -13.49
CA ASP A 463 17.87 -12.83 -13.59
C ASP A 463 17.27 -12.08 -14.79
N MET A 464 16.09 -12.50 -15.25
CA MET A 464 15.44 -12.01 -16.48
C MET A 464 16.25 -12.28 -17.76
N GLY A 465 17.17 -13.24 -17.73
CA GLY A 465 17.97 -13.65 -18.88
C GLY A 465 17.23 -14.54 -19.89
N LEU A 466 16.09 -15.12 -19.50
CA LEU A 466 15.20 -15.84 -20.41
C LEU A 466 14.12 -14.90 -20.94
N SER A 467 13.83 -14.96 -22.23
CA SER A 467 12.60 -14.38 -22.77
C SER A 467 11.37 -15.12 -22.21
N PHE A 468 10.20 -14.47 -22.26
CA PHE A 468 8.97 -15.08 -21.78
C PHE A 468 8.63 -16.36 -22.56
N ASP A 469 8.87 -16.40 -23.87
CA ASP A 469 8.56 -17.58 -24.70
C ASP A 469 9.50 -18.75 -24.41
N GLU A 470 10.79 -18.51 -24.16
CA GLU A 470 11.73 -19.55 -23.72
C GLU A 470 11.35 -20.10 -22.35
N ALA A 471 10.98 -19.23 -21.40
CA ALA A 471 10.52 -19.63 -20.08
C ALA A 471 9.17 -20.38 -20.14
N TYR A 472 8.28 -19.99 -21.06
CA TYR A 472 7.02 -20.67 -21.32
C TYR A 472 7.24 -22.08 -21.89
N ALA A 473 8.13 -22.23 -22.88
CA ALA A 473 8.48 -23.54 -23.43
C ALA A 473 9.06 -24.49 -22.38
N LYS A 474 9.96 -23.99 -21.51
CA LYS A 474 10.47 -24.75 -20.35
C LYS A 474 9.36 -25.15 -19.39
N SER A 475 8.45 -24.22 -19.07
CA SER A 475 7.31 -24.48 -18.18
C SER A 475 6.33 -25.50 -18.76
N LEU A 476 6.09 -25.46 -20.08
CA LEU A 476 5.24 -26.42 -20.79
C LEU A 476 5.87 -27.82 -20.79
N LYS A 477 7.19 -27.92 -20.97
CA LYS A 477 7.91 -29.19 -20.85
C LYS A 477 7.73 -29.79 -19.45
N LEU A 478 7.96 -28.97 -18.41
CA LEU A 478 7.76 -29.39 -17.01
C LEU A 478 6.32 -29.80 -16.74
N TRP A 479 5.33 -29.07 -17.30
CA TRP A 479 3.93 -29.44 -17.20
C TRP A 479 3.70 -30.83 -17.77
N ASN A 480 4.18 -31.13 -18.97
CA ASN A 480 3.97 -32.42 -19.62
C ASN A 480 4.69 -33.58 -18.89
N GLU A 481 5.87 -33.33 -18.32
CA GLU A 481 6.69 -34.30 -17.60
C GLU A 481 6.31 -34.46 -16.11
N ARG A 482 5.32 -33.69 -15.62
CA ARG A 482 4.96 -33.67 -14.20
C ARG A 482 4.48 -35.02 -13.68
N THR A 483 4.80 -35.29 -12.43
CA THR A 483 4.17 -36.39 -11.68
C THR A 483 2.69 -36.06 -11.47
N ARG A 484 1.82 -36.89 -12.04
CA ARG A 484 0.37 -36.69 -12.01
C ARG A 484 -0.30 -37.16 -10.72
N ASN A 485 0.47 -37.69 -9.77
CA ASN A 485 -0.05 -38.11 -8.47
C ASN A 485 0.01 -36.94 -7.48
N LEU A 486 -1.14 -36.58 -6.92
CA LEU A 486 -1.25 -35.66 -5.78
C LEU A 486 -1.50 -36.46 -4.50
N VAL A 487 -1.11 -35.90 -3.35
CA VAL A 487 -1.38 -36.53 -2.05
C VAL A 487 -2.90 -36.62 -1.83
N SER A 488 -3.38 -37.72 -1.24
CA SER A 488 -4.76 -37.83 -0.76
C SER A 488 -4.92 -36.93 0.47
N VAL A 489 -5.73 -35.88 0.36
CA VAL A 489 -5.98 -34.88 1.39
C VAL A 489 -7.45 -34.78 1.71
#